data_AF-A0A2V7CS31-F1
#
_entry.id   AF-A0A2V7CS31-F1
#
_cell.length_a   1.000
_cell.length_b   1.000
_cell.length_c   1.000
_cell.angle_alpha   90.00
_cell.angle_beta   90.00
_cell.angle_gamma   90.00
#
_symmetry.space_group_name_H-M   'P 1'
#
loop_
_entity.id
_entity.type
_entity.pdbx_description
1 polymer ?
#
loop_
_entity_poly.entity_id
_entity_poly.type
_entity_poly.pdbx_seq_one_letter_code
_entity_poly.pdbx_strand_id
1 'polypeptide(L)'
;MKPFLKVGVVAIGYIAACLVASAAVGIRLANSSGPDAQASSGMYAFGDALLVVAVFGVAALVPTGAALFFLRPYRHFWTVLSAFGLGVAVTGPTAVALLAIGRHAAPSPIATWAGLSVLRILVAPLLALTFLVCTVLSPYRFPRLAFLAVTVMEAAVSAYGGFVWFVPLFFHSP
;
A
#
# COMPACT_ATOMS: atom_id res chain seq x y z
N MET A 1 3.08 -32.01 2.23
CA MET A 1 2.31 -31.33 3.31
C MET A 1 0.84 -31.33 2.98
N LYS A 2 -0.03 -31.68 3.94
CA LYS A 2 -1.49 -31.56 3.79
C LYS A 2 -1.87 -30.07 3.57
N PRO A 3 -2.90 -29.76 2.76
CA PRO A 3 -3.28 -28.38 2.45
C PRO A 3 -3.58 -27.53 3.70
N PHE A 4 -4.20 -28.13 4.72
CA PHE A 4 -4.46 -27.48 6.01
C PHE A 4 -3.20 -26.97 6.72
N LEU A 5 -2.08 -27.69 6.59
CA LEU A 5 -0.81 -27.29 7.21
C LEU A 5 -0.23 -26.03 6.55
N LYS A 6 -0.38 -25.91 5.22
CA LYS A 6 0.04 -24.72 4.47
C LYS A 6 -0.77 -23.50 4.86
N VAL A 7 -2.09 -23.67 4.99
CA VAL A 7 -2.99 -22.60 5.45
C VAL A 7 -2.65 -22.19 6.88
N GLY A 8 -2.37 -23.15 7.76
CA GLY A 8 -1.96 -22.88 9.15
C GLY A 8 -0.68 -22.02 9.22
N VAL A 9 0.34 -22.35 8.44
CA VAL A 9 1.59 -21.57 8.39
C VAL A 9 1.34 -20.13 7.94
N VAL A 10 0.54 -19.94 6.88
CA VAL A 10 0.20 -18.61 6.37
C VAL A 10 -0.61 -17.81 7.40
N ALA A 11 -1.60 -18.44 8.04
CA ALA A 11 -2.44 -17.82 9.05
C ALA A 11 -1.61 -17.36 10.27
N ILE A 12 -0.70 -18.19 10.77
CA ILE A 12 0.22 -17.83 11.86
C ILE A 12 1.08 -16.63 11.46
N GLY A 13 1.58 -16.59 10.22
CA GLY A 13 2.35 -15.44 9.73
C GLY A 13 1.54 -14.14 9.69
N TYR A 14 0.25 -14.18 9.31
CA TYR A 14 -0.61 -13.00 9.38
C TYR A 14 -0.91 -12.55 10.81
N ILE A 15 -1.09 -13.50 11.74
CA ILE A 15 -1.24 -13.18 13.16
C ILE A 15 0.02 -12.48 13.68
N ALA A 16 1.20 -13.00 13.36
CA ALA A 16 2.48 -12.38 13.72
C ALA A 16 2.62 -10.96 13.12
N ALA A 17 2.26 -10.76 11.85
CA ALA A 17 2.26 -9.44 11.22
C ALA A 17 1.33 -8.44 11.92
N CYS A 18 0.14 -8.91 12.35
CA CYS A 18 -0.81 -8.10 13.11
C CYS A 18 -0.25 -7.69 14.49
N LEU A 19 0.43 -8.61 15.18
CA LEU A 19 1.11 -8.32 16.45
C LEU A 19 2.23 -7.30 16.28
N VAL A 20 3.03 -7.41 15.22
CA VAL A 20 4.10 -6.43 14.92
C VAL A 20 3.52 -5.04 14.66
N ALA A 21 2.44 -4.95 13.88
CA ALA A 21 1.77 -3.66 13.62
C ALA A 21 1.20 -3.05 14.91
N SER A 22 0.56 -3.87 15.75
CA SER A 22 0.03 -3.44 17.04
C SER A 22 1.14 -2.95 17.99
N ALA A 23 2.28 -3.65 18.02
CA ALA A 23 3.43 -3.26 18.81
C ALA A 23 4.04 -1.92 18.34
N ALA A 24 4.15 -1.70 17.03
CA ALA A 24 4.66 -0.43 16.49
C ALA A 24 3.83 0.77 16.93
N VAL A 25 2.50 0.62 16.94
CA VAL A 25 1.56 1.66 17.41
C VAL A 25 1.67 1.83 18.91
N GLY A 26 1.74 0.74 19.67
CA GLY A 26 1.97 0.80 21.12
C GLY A 26 3.24 1.57 21.50
N ILE A 27 4.34 1.36 20.75
CA ILE A 27 5.59 2.11 20.92
C ILE A 27 5.39 3.59 20.58
N ARG A 28 4.69 3.92 19.49
CA ARG A 28 4.40 5.33 19.14
C ARG A 28 3.58 6.02 20.23
N LEU A 29 2.52 5.39 20.72
CA LEU A 29 1.69 5.94 21.79
C LEU A 29 2.50 6.16 23.08
N ALA A 30 3.36 5.21 23.45
CA ALA A 30 4.24 5.35 24.61
C ALA A 30 5.21 6.53 24.50
N ASN A 31 5.61 6.91 23.28
CA ASN A 31 6.51 8.03 23.03
C ASN A 31 5.81 9.37 22.73
N SER A 32 4.48 9.37 22.49
CA SER A 32 3.73 10.54 22.03
C SER A 32 2.56 10.94 22.94
N SER A 33 2.48 10.38 24.15
CA SER A 33 1.42 10.64 25.12
C SER A 33 1.63 11.97 25.87
N GLY A 34 1.42 13.08 25.18
CA GLY A 34 1.50 14.44 25.73
C GLY A 34 0.20 15.26 25.60
N PRO A 35 0.13 16.48 26.19
CA PRO A 35 -1.02 17.38 26.09
C PRO A 35 -1.40 17.71 24.63
N ASP A 36 -0.40 17.80 23.75
CA ASP A 36 -0.58 18.10 22.33
C ASP A 36 -1.31 16.98 21.58
N ALA A 37 -1.13 15.72 22.01
CA ALA A 37 -1.83 14.57 21.44
C ALA A 37 -3.31 14.52 21.84
N GLN A 38 -3.66 15.04 23.03
CA GLN A 38 -5.05 15.19 23.46
C GLN A 38 -5.77 16.32 22.71
N ALA A 39 -5.08 17.44 22.47
CA ALA A 39 -5.62 18.57 21.73
C ALA A 39 -5.94 18.23 20.26
N SER A 40 -5.20 17.30 19.65
CA SER A 40 -5.37 16.88 18.25
C SER A 40 -5.62 15.37 18.11
N SER A 41 -6.43 14.79 19.00
CA SER A 41 -6.66 13.34 19.11
C SER A 41 -7.07 12.67 17.79
N GLY A 42 -7.90 13.32 16.97
CA GLY A 42 -8.31 12.81 15.66
C GLY A 42 -7.16 12.67 14.65
N MET A 43 -6.22 13.63 14.64
CA MET A 43 -5.06 13.59 13.75
C MET A 43 -4.09 12.47 14.16
N TYR A 44 -3.88 12.29 15.47
CA TYR A 44 -3.05 11.21 15.99
C TYR A 44 -3.66 9.83 15.70
N ALA A 45 -4.97 9.66 15.88
CA ALA A 45 -5.67 8.42 15.60
C ALA A 45 -5.63 8.04 14.10
N PHE A 46 -5.80 9.02 13.21
CA PHE A 46 -5.63 8.80 11.77
C PHE A 46 -4.18 8.40 11.43
N GLY A 47 -3.19 9.06 12.02
CA GLY A 47 -1.78 8.70 11.87
C GLY A 47 -1.48 7.28 12.37
N ASP A 48 -2.05 6.88 13.50
CA ASP A 48 -1.93 5.51 14.02
C ASP A 48 -2.57 4.48 13.07
N ALA A 49 -3.73 4.78 12.50
CA ALA A 49 -4.36 3.93 11.50
C ALA A 49 -3.46 3.73 10.26
N LEU A 50 -2.85 4.81 9.75
CA LEU A 50 -1.90 4.72 8.63
C LEU A 50 -0.65 3.93 9.00
N LEU A 51 -0.14 4.09 10.23
CA LEU A 51 1.02 3.36 10.73
C LEU A 51 0.72 1.85 10.83
N VAL A 52 -0.45 1.46 11.37
CA VAL A 52 -0.91 0.07 11.40
C VAL A 52 -0.90 -0.50 9.97
N VAL A 53 -1.55 0.18 9.03
CA VAL A 53 -1.67 -0.29 7.65
C VAL A 53 -0.31 -0.43 6.98
N ALA A 54 0.59 0.53 7.18
CA ALA A 54 1.93 0.49 6.61
C ALA A 54 2.76 -0.68 7.18
N VAL A 55 2.84 -0.80 8.51
CA VAL A 55 3.64 -1.84 9.18
C VAL A 55 3.06 -3.22 8.91
N PHE A 56 1.74 -3.38 9.05
CA PHE A 56 1.05 -4.63 8.73
C PHE A 56 1.28 -5.01 7.27
N GLY A 57 1.11 -4.07 6.34
CA GLY A 57 1.28 -4.32 4.91
C GLY A 57 2.67 -4.83 4.55
N VAL A 58 3.72 -4.21 5.11
CA VAL A 58 5.11 -4.66 4.91
C VAL A 58 5.36 -6.01 5.57
N ALA A 59 4.94 -6.19 6.82
CA ALA A 59 5.11 -7.45 7.54
C ALA A 59 4.34 -8.61 6.89
N ALA A 60 3.17 -8.32 6.32
CA ALA A 60 2.32 -9.27 5.61
C ALA A 60 2.91 -9.75 4.27
N LEU A 61 3.95 -9.09 3.73
CA LEU A 61 4.62 -9.56 2.51
C LEU A 61 5.22 -10.95 2.69
N VAL A 62 5.69 -11.29 3.90
CA VAL A 62 6.28 -12.60 4.21
C VAL A 62 5.24 -13.73 4.13
N PRO A 63 4.12 -13.71 4.90
CA PRO A 63 3.07 -14.71 4.76
C PRO A 63 2.42 -14.71 3.38
N THR A 64 2.31 -13.56 2.72
CA THR A 64 1.80 -13.46 1.34
C THR A 64 2.74 -14.16 0.36
N GLY A 65 4.06 -13.97 0.49
CA GLY A 65 5.06 -14.64 -0.34
C GLY A 65 5.02 -16.16 -0.14
N ALA A 66 4.87 -16.63 1.10
CA ALA A 66 4.70 -18.05 1.39
C ALA A 66 3.41 -18.62 0.74
N ALA A 67 2.29 -17.89 0.84
CA ALA A 67 1.03 -18.28 0.21
C ALA A 67 1.17 -18.36 -1.32
N LEU A 68 1.77 -17.36 -1.94
CA LEU A 68 2.02 -17.30 -3.38
C LEU A 68 2.96 -18.42 -3.85
N PHE A 69 3.98 -18.77 -3.05
CA PHE A 69 4.86 -19.90 -3.33
C PHE A 69 4.08 -21.21 -3.40
N PHE A 70 3.12 -21.42 -2.49
CA PHE A 70 2.25 -22.60 -2.53
C PHE A 70 1.27 -22.61 -3.70
N LEU A 71 0.92 -21.44 -4.24
CA LEU A 71 -0.01 -21.26 -5.37
C LEU A 71 0.69 -21.25 -6.74
N ARG A 72 2.02 -21.38 -6.81
CA ARG A 72 2.80 -21.46 -8.06
C ARG A 72 2.24 -22.45 -9.11
N PRO A 73 1.76 -23.66 -8.76
CA PRO A 73 1.28 -24.62 -9.76
C PRO A 73 0.00 -24.20 -10.50
N TYR A 74 -0.77 -23.23 -9.98
CA TYR A 74 -2.10 -22.89 -10.50
C TYR A 74 -2.04 -21.75 -11.52
N ARG A 75 -1.91 -22.08 -12.81
CA ARG A 75 -1.81 -21.07 -13.89
C ARG A 75 -2.98 -20.07 -13.93
N HIS A 76 -4.22 -20.53 -13.77
CA HIS A 76 -5.40 -19.66 -13.80
C HIS A 76 -5.36 -18.60 -12.70
N PHE A 77 -4.89 -18.96 -11.51
CA PHE A 77 -4.75 -18.02 -10.39
C PHE A 77 -3.83 -16.85 -10.76
N TRP A 78 -2.67 -17.12 -11.35
CA TRP A 78 -1.72 -16.08 -11.76
C TRP A 78 -2.28 -15.18 -12.86
N THR A 79 -3.02 -15.74 -13.83
CA THR A 79 -3.66 -14.95 -14.88
C THR A 79 -4.72 -14.00 -14.32
N VAL A 80 -5.64 -14.52 -13.51
CA VAL A 80 -6.72 -13.71 -12.90
C VAL A 80 -6.12 -12.62 -12.00
N LEU A 81 -5.13 -12.98 -11.18
CA LEU A 81 -4.46 -12.03 -10.29
C LEU A 81 -3.74 -10.93 -11.08
N SER A 82 -3.12 -11.25 -12.23
CA SER A 82 -2.47 -10.24 -13.07
C SER A 82 -3.46 -9.30 -13.76
N ALA A 83 -4.61 -9.82 -14.20
CA ALA A 83 -5.68 -9.00 -14.77
C ALA A 83 -6.28 -8.06 -13.71
N PHE A 84 -6.50 -8.59 -12.50
CA PHE A 84 -6.93 -7.77 -11.37
C PHE A 84 -5.90 -6.68 -11.02
N GLY A 85 -4.62 -7.03 -10.99
CA GLY A 85 -3.53 -6.08 -10.76
C GLY A 85 -3.49 -4.95 -11.79
N LEU A 86 -3.71 -5.26 -13.07
CA LEU A 86 -3.82 -4.25 -14.13
C LEU A 86 -5.03 -3.32 -13.92
N GLY A 87 -6.19 -3.87 -13.54
CA GLY A 87 -7.37 -3.07 -13.20
C GLY A 87 -7.11 -2.11 -12.02
N VAL A 88 -6.44 -2.59 -10.97
CA VAL A 88 -6.02 -1.77 -9.84
C VAL A 88 -5.01 -0.71 -10.27
N ALA A 89 -4.07 -1.04 -11.16
CA ALA A 89 -3.05 -0.10 -11.63
C ALA A 89 -3.64 1.13 -12.29
N VAL A 90 -4.74 1.00 -13.05
CA VAL A 90 -5.43 2.13 -13.70
C VAL A 90 -5.92 3.16 -12.66
N THR A 91 -6.27 2.72 -11.45
CA THR A 91 -6.73 3.63 -10.39
C THR A 91 -5.63 4.56 -9.88
N GLY A 92 -4.35 4.19 -10.00
CA GLY A 92 -3.21 5.00 -9.56
C GLY A 92 -3.04 6.29 -10.39
N PRO A 93 -2.83 6.20 -11.71
CA PRO A 93 -2.76 7.36 -12.60
C PRO A 93 -4.04 8.20 -12.58
N THR A 94 -5.20 7.56 -12.43
CA THR A 94 -6.48 8.28 -12.30
C THR A 94 -6.49 9.15 -11.03
N ALA A 95 -6.02 8.61 -9.90
CA ALA A 95 -5.90 9.37 -8.65
C ALA A 95 -4.89 10.52 -8.78
N VAL A 96 -3.76 10.31 -9.48
CA VAL A 96 -2.79 11.37 -9.77
C VAL A 96 -3.41 12.48 -10.62
N ALA A 97 -4.15 12.14 -11.67
CA ALA A 97 -4.82 13.11 -12.53
C ALA A 97 -5.88 13.91 -11.75
N LEU A 98 -6.71 13.23 -10.95
CA LEU A 98 -7.71 13.89 -10.10
C LEU A 98 -7.06 14.83 -9.09
N LEU A 99 -5.95 14.43 -8.46
CA LEU A 99 -5.21 15.29 -7.54
C LEU A 99 -4.61 16.50 -8.26
N ALA A 100 -4.00 16.30 -9.43
CA ALA A 100 -3.38 17.37 -10.20
C ALA A 100 -4.39 18.43 -10.67
N ILE A 101 -5.60 18.01 -11.04
CA ILE A 101 -6.69 18.90 -11.46
C ILE A 101 -7.36 19.55 -10.25
N GLY A 102 -7.71 18.76 -9.23
CA GLY A 102 -8.53 19.20 -8.10
C GLY A 102 -7.79 20.07 -7.10
N ARG A 103 -6.46 19.98 -7.00
CA ARG A 103 -5.65 20.79 -6.05
C ARG A 103 -5.71 22.30 -6.30
N HIS A 104 -6.15 22.73 -7.49
CA HIS A 104 -6.30 24.15 -7.86
C HIS A 104 -7.76 24.56 -8.08
N ALA A 105 -8.71 23.64 -7.87
CA ALA A 105 -10.11 23.89 -8.11
C ALA A 105 -10.78 24.58 -6.91
N ALA A 106 -11.74 25.46 -7.19
CA ALA A 106 -12.66 26.00 -6.18
C ALA A 106 -13.45 24.85 -5.50
N PRO A 107 -14.01 25.07 -4.28
CA PRO A 107 -14.74 24.03 -3.55
C PRO A 107 -15.86 23.45 -4.43
N SER A 108 -15.61 22.24 -4.91
CA SER A 108 -16.40 21.53 -5.90
C SER A 108 -16.30 20.03 -5.61
N PRO A 109 -17.21 19.21 -6.15
CA PRO A 109 -17.14 17.76 -5.96
C PRO A 109 -15.76 17.20 -6.35
N ILE A 110 -15.15 17.78 -7.38
CA ILE A 110 -13.81 17.42 -7.88
C ILE A 110 -12.73 17.61 -6.81
N ALA A 111 -12.83 18.67 -6.00
CA ALA A 111 -11.91 18.89 -4.88
C ALA A 111 -12.07 17.81 -3.79
N THR A 112 -13.30 17.34 -3.53
CA THR A 112 -13.55 16.22 -2.60
C THR A 112 -12.95 14.90 -3.12
N TRP A 113 -13.13 14.60 -4.41
CA TRP A 113 -12.52 13.42 -5.05
C TRP A 113 -10.98 13.49 -5.09
N ALA A 114 -10.41 14.69 -5.24
CA ALA A 114 -8.98 14.91 -5.14
C ALA A 114 -8.44 14.64 -3.74
N GLY A 115 -9.20 15.02 -2.69
CA GLY A 115 -8.87 14.67 -1.30
C GLY A 115 -8.79 13.17 -1.07
N LEU A 116 -9.76 12.39 -1.58
CA LEU A 116 -9.74 10.93 -1.49
C LEU A 116 -8.59 10.29 -2.29
N SER A 117 -8.13 10.96 -3.36
CA SER A 117 -7.03 10.48 -4.19
C SER A 117 -5.70 10.41 -3.42
N VAL A 118 -5.53 11.23 -2.37
CA VAL A 118 -4.36 11.21 -1.48
C VAL A 118 -4.20 9.86 -0.79
N LEU A 119 -5.28 9.27 -0.30
CA LEU A 119 -5.27 7.95 0.34
C LEU A 119 -4.77 6.87 -0.63
N ARG A 120 -5.20 6.93 -1.89
CA ARG A 120 -4.80 5.97 -2.92
C ARG A 120 -3.32 6.10 -3.30
N ILE A 121 -2.81 7.33 -3.35
CA ILE A 121 -1.39 7.61 -3.61
C ILE A 121 -0.53 7.12 -2.44
N LEU A 122 -1.02 7.25 -1.19
CA LEU A 122 -0.31 6.76 -0.01
C LEU A 122 -0.24 5.23 0.06
N VAL A 123 -1.24 4.54 -0.49
CA VAL A 123 -1.28 3.06 -0.59
C VAL A 123 -0.42 2.54 -1.76
N ALA A 124 -0.10 3.38 -2.75
CA ALA A 124 0.70 3.02 -3.92
C ALA A 124 2.04 2.31 -3.61
N PRO A 125 2.90 2.77 -2.66
CA PRO A 125 4.14 2.07 -2.35
C PRO A 125 3.91 0.64 -1.83
N LEU A 126 2.84 0.44 -1.05
CA LEU A 126 2.48 -0.87 -0.50
C LEU A 126 2.01 -1.83 -1.62
N LEU A 127 1.22 -1.30 -2.57
CA LEU A 127 0.81 -2.02 -3.76
C LEU A 127 2.02 -2.37 -4.65
N ALA A 128 2.93 -1.42 -4.87
CA ALA A 128 4.14 -1.63 -5.65
C ALA A 128 4.97 -2.81 -5.08
N LEU A 129 5.18 -2.84 -3.77
CA LEU A 129 5.88 -3.94 -3.09
C LEU A 129 5.14 -5.28 -3.23
N THR A 130 3.82 -5.28 -3.06
CA THR A 130 3.01 -6.49 -3.20
C THR A 130 3.10 -7.06 -4.62
N PHE A 131 2.96 -6.21 -5.64
CA PHE A 131 3.09 -6.62 -7.03
C PHE A 131 4.54 -6.97 -7.41
N LEU A 132 5.54 -6.40 -6.74
CA LEU A 132 6.94 -6.78 -6.90
C LEU A 132 7.14 -8.22 -6.41
N VAL A 133 6.60 -8.57 -5.24
CA VAL A 133 6.63 -9.95 -4.71
C VAL A 133 5.92 -10.90 -5.69
N CYS A 134 4.75 -10.52 -6.22
CA CYS A 134 4.07 -11.29 -7.28
C CYS A 134 4.94 -11.45 -8.53
N THR A 135 5.67 -10.41 -8.95
CA THR A 135 6.57 -10.44 -10.11
C THR A 135 7.72 -11.43 -9.91
N VAL A 136 8.33 -11.44 -8.72
CA VAL A 136 9.44 -12.34 -8.38
C VAL A 136 8.97 -13.79 -8.26
N LEU A 137 7.78 -14.01 -7.72
CA LEU A 137 7.26 -15.35 -7.44
C LEU A 137 6.48 -15.98 -8.61
N SER A 138 6.03 -15.19 -9.58
CA SER A 138 5.30 -15.68 -10.76
C SER A 138 6.19 -16.56 -11.64
N PRO A 139 5.81 -17.82 -11.89
CA PRO A 139 6.57 -18.72 -12.75
C PRO A 139 6.32 -18.48 -14.25
N TYR A 140 5.27 -17.73 -14.61
CA TYR A 140 4.83 -17.56 -16.01
C TYR A 140 5.21 -16.18 -16.57
N ARG A 141 5.73 -16.17 -17.81
CA ARG A 141 6.24 -14.94 -18.46
C ARG A 141 5.19 -13.84 -18.61
N PHE A 142 3.97 -14.17 -19.07
CA PHE A 142 2.91 -13.17 -19.30
C PHE A 142 2.42 -12.50 -18.00
N PRO A 143 1.96 -13.23 -16.96
CA PRO A 143 1.62 -12.62 -15.67
C PRO A 143 2.80 -11.87 -15.04
N ARG A 144 4.03 -12.36 -15.20
CA ARG A 144 5.23 -11.70 -14.67
C ARG A 144 5.46 -10.32 -15.29
N LEU A 145 5.31 -10.19 -16.61
CA LEU A 145 5.41 -8.89 -17.29
C LEU A 145 4.28 -7.95 -16.88
N ALA A 146 3.05 -8.47 -16.72
CA ALA A 146 1.92 -7.68 -16.24
C ALA A 146 2.18 -7.15 -14.82
N PHE A 147 2.61 -8.00 -13.88
CA PHE A 147 2.96 -7.55 -12.53
C PHE A 147 4.12 -6.56 -12.52
N LEU A 148 5.14 -6.75 -13.37
CA LEU A 148 6.23 -5.79 -13.51
C LEU A 148 5.71 -4.40 -13.94
N ALA A 149 4.84 -4.37 -14.96
CA ALA A 149 4.24 -3.12 -15.44
C ALA A 149 3.42 -2.44 -14.34
N VAL A 150 2.61 -3.22 -13.59
CA VAL A 150 1.85 -2.72 -12.44
C VAL A 150 2.78 -2.16 -11.36
N THR A 151 3.84 -2.88 -11.00
CA THR A 151 4.84 -2.41 -10.02
C THR A 151 5.47 -1.09 -10.45
N VAL A 152 5.85 -0.94 -11.72
CA VAL A 152 6.42 0.30 -12.25
C VAL A 152 5.41 1.44 -12.19
N MET A 153 4.14 1.20 -12.56
CA MET A 153 3.09 2.21 -12.47
C MET A 153 2.85 2.67 -11.03
N GLU A 154 2.71 1.74 -10.08
CA GLU A 154 2.50 2.09 -8.67
C GLU A 154 3.72 2.80 -8.08
N ALA A 155 4.93 2.39 -8.45
CA ALA A 155 6.16 3.08 -8.05
C ALA A 155 6.20 4.52 -8.60
N ALA A 156 5.80 4.74 -9.86
CA ALA A 156 5.72 6.07 -10.45
C ALA A 156 4.66 6.95 -9.75
N VAL A 157 3.50 6.39 -9.40
CA VAL A 157 2.46 7.09 -8.62
C VAL A 157 2.98 7.47 -7.24
N SER A 158 3.66 6.56 -6.56
CA SER A 158 4.30 6.83 -5.27
C SER A 158 5.39 7.89 -5.37
N ALA A 159 6.22 7.85 -6.42
CA ALA A 159 7.26 8.84 -6.66
C ALA A 159 6.67 10.22 -6.95
N TYR A 160 5.57 10.31 -7.71
CA TYR A 160 4.85 11.55 -7.93
C TYR A 160 4.28 12.13 -6.62
N GLY A 161 3.65 11.31 -5.79
CA GLY A 161 3.16 11.73 -4.47
C GLY A 161 4.29 12.30 -3.59
N GLY A 162 5.42 11.57 -3.52
CA GLY A 162 6.60 12.03 -2.81
C GLY A 162 7.15 13.35 -3.38
N PHE A 163 7.26 13.47 -4.70
CA PHE A 163 7.71 14.69 -5.35
C PHE A 163 6.80 15.88 -5.00
N VAL A 164 5.49 15.74 -5.17
CA VAL A 164 4.53 16.82 -4.91
C VAL A 164 4.54 17.28 -3.44
N TRP A 165 4.71 16.37 -2.49
CA TRP A 165 4.66 16.70 -1.07
C TRP A 165 6.00 17.15 -0.49
N PHE A 166 7.12 16.55 -0.91
CA PHE A 166 8.42 16.82 -0.30
C PHE A 166 9.23 17.89 -1.04
N VAL A 167 9.08 18.07 -2.36
CA VAL A 167 9.83 19.11 -3.10
C VAL A 167 9.53 20.52 -2.58
N PRO A 168 8.28 20.92 -2.32
CA PRO A 168 8.02 22.24 -1.74
C PRO A 168 8.74 22.48 -0.40
N LEU A 169 8.95 21.44 0.42
CA LEU A 169 9.65 21.56 1.71
C LEU A 169 11.15 21.85 1.55
N PHE A 170 11.75 21.46 0.42
CA PHE A 170 13.17 21.69 0.16
C PHE A 170 13.44 22.99 -0.61
N PHE A 171 12.44 23.50 -1.36
CA PHE A 171 12.59 24.68 -2.22
C PHE A 171 11.85 25.92 -1.73
N HIS A 172 10.94 25.82 -0.75
CA HIS A 172 10.49 26.96 0.05
C HIS A 172 11.37 27.08 1.31
N SER A 173 12.58 27.61 1.12
CA SER A 173 13.26 28.31 2.21
C SER A 173 12.57 29.68 2.41
N PRO A 174 12.50 30.22 3.63
CA PRO A 174 11.83 31.49 3.93
C PRO A 174 12.39 32.68 3.15
#